data_AF-A0A9E5M680-F1
#
_entry.id   AF-A0A9E5M680-F1
#
_cell.length_a   1.000
_cell.length_b   1.000
_cell.length_c   1.000
_cell.angle_alpha   90.00
_cell.angle_beta   90.00
_cell.angle_gamma   90.00
#
_symmetry.space_group_name_H-M   'P 1'
#
loop_
_entity.id
_entity.type
_entity.pdbx_description
1 polymer ?
#
loop_
_entity_poly.entity_id
_entity_poly.type
_entity_poly.pdbx_seq_one_letter_code
_entity_poly.pdbx_strand_id
1 'polypeptide(L)'
;MNASQIVLSLVLATMVFSVALELRLEDFKRVAQEPKAVICGLIPQFILLPVGTWVATLLLDLPPNIEAAMILVAACPGGSLSNVVTHMGRGNTALSVSISAVASLIALFATPFNFSWMMATNPETASWLK
;
A
#
# COMPACT_ATOMS: atom_id res chain seq x y z
N MET A 1 27.50 -6.18 -1.38
CA MET A 1 26.35 -6.02 -2.30
C MET A 1 26.68 -6.71 -3.60
N ASN A 2 25.91 -7.73 -3.96
CA ASN A 2 26.07 -8.43 -5.23
C ASN A 2 25.49 -7.57 -6.38
N ALA A 3 25.92 -7.81 -7.62
CA ALA A 3 25.44 -7.06 -8.78
C ALA A 3 23.90 -7.05 -8.90
N SER A 4 23.25 -8.17 -8.57
CA SER A 4 21.78 -8.28 -8.53
C SER A 4 21.12 -7.36 -7.50
N GLN A 5 21.71 -7.18 -6.32
CA GLN A 5 21.18 -6.29 -5.28
C GLN A 5 21.29 -4.82 -5.70
N ILE A 6 22.37 -4.46 -6.39
CA ILE A 6 22.55 -3.09 -6.92
C ILE A 6 21.47 -2.79 -7.96
N VAL A 7 21.22 -3.72 -8.89
CA VAL A 7 20.16 -3.57 -9.89
C VAL A 7 18.79 -3.44 -9.22
N LEU A 8 18.48 -4.27 -8.22
CA LEU A 8 17.21 -4.19 -7.49
C LEU A 8 17.03 -2.83 -6.80
N SER A 9 18.06 -2.35 -6.09
CA SER A 9 18.02 -1.04 -5.45
C SER A 9 17.82 0.09 -6.45
N LEU A 10 18.43 -0.01 -7.64
CA LEU A 10 18.29 0.99 -8.69
C LEU A 10 16.88 0.99 -9.28
N VAL A 11 16.27 -0.19 -9.47
CA VAL A 11 14.87 -0.34 -9.89
C VAL A 11 13.89 0.19 -8.84
N LEU A 12 14.12 -0.10 -7.56
CA LEU A 12 13.29 0.44 -6.48
C LEU A 12 13.41 1.96 -6.39
N ALA A 13 14.63 2.50 -6.51
CA ALA A 13 14.86 3.94 -6.50
C ALA A 13 14.14 4.63 -7.66
N THR A 14 14.22 4.08 -8.88
CA THR A 14 13.49 4.64 -10.02
C THR A 14 11.98 4.50 -9.87
N MET A 15 11.47 3.39 -9.34
CA MET A 15 10.04 3.23 -9.07
C MET A 15 9.51 4.26 -8.06
N VAL A 16 10.19 4.43 -6.92
CA VAL A 16 9.78 5.43 -5.91
C VAL A 16 9.90 6.85 -6.47
N PHE A 17 10.95 7.12 -7.27
CA PHE A 17 11.10 8.41 -7.94
C PHE A 17 9.99 8.68 -8.95
N SER A 18 9.56 7.68 -9.73
CA SER A 18 8.41 7.81 -10.64
C SER A 18 7.13 8.15 -9.88
N VAL A 19 6.86 7.50 -8.74
CA VAL A 19 5.72 7.85 -7.88
C VAL A 19 5.82 9.29 -7.39
N ALA A 20 7.01 9.75 -7.00
CA ALA A 20 7.22 11.13 -6.58
C ALA A 20 6.95 12.16 -7.70
N LEU A 21 7.30 11.85 -8.95
CA LEU A 21 7.03 12.70 -10.12
C LEU A 21 5.55 12.80 -10.49
N GLU A 22 4.74 11.82 -10.10
CA GLU A 22 3.30 11.81 -10.37
C GLU A 22 2.52 12.73 -9.41
N LEU A 23 3.08 13.07 -8.24
CA LEU A 23 2.41 13.91 -7.24
C LEU A 23 2.31 15.37 -7.73
N ARG A 24 1.08 15.88 -7.87
CA ARG A 24 0.83 17.30 -8.18
C ARG A 24 0.22 18.02 -6.99
N LEU A 25 0.56 19.30 -6.84
CA LEU A 25 -0.03 20.17 -5.81
C LEU A 25 -1.57 20.26 -5.93
N GLU A 26 -2.08 20.11 -7.15
CA GLU A 26 -3.51 20.11 -7.44
C GLU A 26 -4.25 18.93 -6.79
N ASP A 27 -3.60 17.77 -6.67
CA ASP A 27 -4.17 16.57 -6.06
C ASP A 27 -4.48 16.84 -4.58
N PHE A 28 -3.56 17.50 -3.87
CA PHE A 28 -3.75 17.90 -2.47
C PHE A 28 -4.86 18.92 -2.28
N LYS A 29 -5.00 19.87 -3.23
CA LYS A 29 -6.11 20.84 -3.22
C LYS A 29 -7.45 20.12 -3.36
N ARG A 30 -7.51 19.09 -4.19
CA ARG A 30 -8.72 18.31 -4.44
C ARG A 30 -9.14 17.49 -3.22
N VAL A 31 -8.17 16.97 -2.47
CA VAL A 31 -8.43 16.31 -1.17
C VAL A 31 -9.13 17.26 -0.19
N ALA A 32 -8.71 18.53 -0.15
CA ALA A 32 -9.35 19.54 0.70
C ALA A 32 -10.79 19.90 0.24
N GLN A 33 -11.09 19.76 -1.06
CA GLN A 33 -12.41 20.03 -1.62
C GLN A 33 -13.38 18.85 -1.41
N GLU A 34 -12.90 17.61 -1.51
CA GLU A 34 -13.72 16.40 -1.40
C GLU A 34 -13.14 15.39 -0.38
N PRO A 35 -12.95 15.78 0.90
CA PRO A 35 -12.26 14.94 1.88
C PRO A 35 -12.99 13.62 2.17
N LYS A 36 -14.32 13.63 2.12
CA LYS A 36 -15.14 12.42 2.36
C LYS A 36 -14.86 11.34 1.32
N ALA A 37 -14.75 11.71 0.04
CA ALA A 37 -14.51 10.75 -1.03
C ALA A 37 -13.13 10.10 -0.91
N VAL A 38 -12.11 10.90 -0.56
CA VAL A 38 -10.74 10.41 -0.34
C VAL A 38 -10.68 9.47 0.85
N ILE A 39 -11.27 9.85 2.00
CA ILE A 39 -11.32 9.00 3.20
C ILE A 39 -12.02 7.67 2.91
N CYS A 40 -13.14 7.69 2.18
CA CYS A 40 -13.83 6.47 1.76
C CYS A 40 -12.96 5.55 0.90
N GLY A 41 -12.00 6.08 0.14
CA GLY A 41 -11.02 5.28 -0.62
C GLY A 41 -9.87 4.75 0.24
N LEU A 42 -9.41 5.54 1.22
CA LEU A 42 -8.30 5.18 2.11
C LEU A 42 -8.66 4.09 3.13
N ILE A 43 -9.90 4.08 3.63
CA ILE A 43 -10.35 3.09 4.62
C ILE A 43 -10.23 1.66 4.10
N PRO A 44 -10.78 1.30 2.92
CA PRO A 44 -10.59 -0.03 2.36
C PRO A 44 -9.12 -0.39 2.14
N GLN A 45 -8.31 0.58 1.76
CA GLN A 45 -6.91 0.37 1.41
C GLN A 45 -6.02 0.06 2.62
N PHE A 46 -6.16 0.80 3.72
CA PHE A 46 -5.28 0.63 4.90
C PHE A 46 -5.93 -0.13 6.05
N ILE A 47 -7.22 -0.42 5.98
CA ILE A 47 -7.94 -1.13 7.04
C ILE A 47 -8.54 -2.43 6.49
N LEU A 48 -9.48 -2.35 5.54
CA LEU A 48 -10.23 -3.55 5.13
C LEU A 48 -9.36 -4.59 4.43
N LEU A 49 -8.49 -4.16 3.50
CA LEU A 49 -7.62 -5.08 2.77
C LEU A 49 -6.54 -5.71 3.66
N PRO A 50 -5.78 -4.94 4.49
CA PRO A 50 -4.85 -5.52 5.45
C PRO A 50 -5.50 -6.46 6.45
N VAL A 51 -6.60 -6.04 7.09
CA VAL A 51 -7.31 -6.86 8.09
C VAL A 51 -7.91 -8.11 7.44
N GLY A 52 -8.49 -7.98 6.25
CA GLY A 52 -9.01 -9.12 5.50
C GLY A 52 -7.92 -10.12 5.13
N THR A 53 -6.74 -9.64 4.72
CA THR A 53 -5.59 -10.49 4.44
C THR A 53 -5.07 -11.18 5.71
N TRP A 54 -4.96 -10.45 6.82
CA TRP A 54 -4.54 -11.02 8.10
C TRP A 54 -5.51 -12.11 8.60
N VAL A 55 -6.81 -11.86 8.53
CA VAL A 55 -7.83 -12.87 8.86
C VAL A 55 -7.72 -14.07 7.91
N ALA A 56 -7.52 -13.83 6.61
CA ALA A 56 -7.35 -14.91 5.65
C ALA A 56 -6.12 -15.77 5.97
N THR A 57 -4.99 -15.18 6.34
CA THR A 57 -3.79 -15.93 6.73
C THR A 57 -3.97 -16.71 8.02
N LEU A 58 -4.80 -16.25 8.97
CA LEU A 58 -5.09 -17.03 10.17
C LEU A 58 -6.01 -18.23 9.93
N LEU A 59 -6.83 -18.17 8.87
CA LEU A 59 -7.77 -19.24 8.50
C LEU A 59 -7.16 -20.23 7.51
N LEU A 60 -6.22 -19.78 6.70
CA LEU A 60 -5.49 -20.58 5.72
C LEU A 60 -4.17 -20.98 6.37
N ASP A 61 -4.00 -22.26 6.70
CA ASP A 61 -2.76 -22.84 7.24
C ASP A 61 -1.60 -22.68 6.25
N LEU A 62 -0.98 -21.50 6.24
CA LEU A 62 0.04 -21.07 5.30
C LEU A 62 1.40 -21.06 5.98
N PRO A 63 2.48 -21.32 5.23
CA PRO A 63 3.81 -21.23 5.81
C PRO A 63 4.11 -19.75 6.16
N PRO A 64 4.81 -19.48 7.29
CA PRO A 64 5.00 -18.12 7.83
C PRO A 64 5.62 -17.12 6.84
N ASN A 65 6.44 -17.60 5.92
CA ASN A 65 7.07 -16.77 4.88
C ASN A 65 6.05 -16.21 3.87
N ILE A 66 5.02 -16.98 3.52
CA ILE A 66 3.96 -16.57 2.60
C ILE A 66 3.01 -15.63 3.31
N GLU A 67 2.66 -15.91 4.57
CA GLU A 67 1.82 -15.01 5.37
C GLU A 67 2.44 -13.62 5.51
N ALA A 68 3.73 -13.57 5.89
CA ALA A 68 4.45 -12.31 6.01
C ALA A 68 4.47 -11.54 4.67
N ALA A 69 4.71 -12.24 3.55
CA ALA A 69 4.67 -11.61 2.23
C ALA A 69 3.28 -11.06 1.88
N MET A 70 2.22 -11.82 2.16
CA MET A 70 0.83 -11.39 1.90
C MET A 70 0.45 -10.17 2.74
N ILE A 71 0.74 -10.18 4.03
CA ILE A 71 0.47 -9.06 4.94
C ILE A 71 1.26 -7.81 4.49
N LEU A 72 2.53 -7.97 4.08
CA LEU A 72 3.34 -6.85 3.58
C LEU A 72 2.74 -6.24 2.31
N VAL A 73 2.32 -7.07 1.36
CA VAL A 73 1.69 -6.61 0.11
C VAL A 73 0.38 -5.89 0.42
N ALA A 74 -0.45 -6.43 1.31
CA ALA A 74 -1.72 -5.82 1.68
C ALA A 74 -1.55 -4.47 2.41
N ALA A 75 -0.49 -4.32 3.20
CA ALA A 75 -0.20 -3.08 3.93
C ALA A 75 0.39 -1.96 3.04
N CYS A 76 0.82 -2.28 1.83
CA CYS A 76 1.35 -1.29 0.89
C CYS A 76 0.25 -0.38 0.30
N PRO A 77 0.55 0.89 0.02
CA PRO A 77 -0.37 1.75 -0.71
C PRO A 77 -0.56 1.28 -2.15
N GLY A 78 -1.64 1.73 -2.78
CA GLY A 78 -1.93 1.49 -4.19
C GLY A 78 -0.97 2.26 -5.09
N GLY A 79 -0.66 1.65 -6.25
CA GLY A 79 0.24 2.24 -7.25
C GLY A 79 -0.47 2.93 -8.41
N SER A 80 0.31 3.57 -9.28
CA SER A 80 -0.15 4.36 -10.43
C SER A 80 -0.95 3.58 -11.48
N LEU A 81 -0.74 2.26 -11.55
CA LEU A 81 -1.57 1.33 -12.34
C LEU A 81 -3.06 1.44 -12.01
N SER A 82 -3.42 1.71 -10.75
CA SER A 82 -4.82 1.88 -10.34
C SER A 82 -5.48 3.10 -11.02
N ASN A 83 -4.71 4.15 -11.31
CA ASN A 83 -5.20 5.35 -12.01
C ASN A 83 -5.56 5.02 -13.47
N VAL A 84 -4.73 4.22 -14.13
CA VAL A 84 -4.98 3.74 -15.50
C VAL A 84 -6.21 2.86 -15.54
N VAL A 85 -6.32 1.89 -14.62
CA VAL A 85 -7.49 1.01 -14.53
C VAL A 85 -8.76 1.81 -14.26
N THR A 86 -8.72 2.79 -13.37
CA THR A 86 -9.86 3.68 -13.10
C THR A 86 -10.27 4.46 -14.34
N HIS A 87 -9.30 5.00 -15.10
CA HIS A 87 -9.58 5.70 -16.35
C HIS A 87 -10.23 4.78 -17.40
N MET A 88 -9.70 3.57 -17.57
CA MET A 88 -10.29 2.56 -18.48
C MET A 88 -11.70 2.15 -18.07
N GLY A 89 -11.95 2.05 -16.76
CA GLY A 89 -13.27 1.78 -16.18
C GLY A 89 -14.24 2.97 -16.23
N ARG A 90 -13.85 4.09 -16.85
CA ARG A 90 -14.62 5.36 -16.87
C ARG A 90 -14.96 5.90 -15.49
N GLY A 91 -14.12 5.58 -14.50
CA GLY A 91 -14.21 6.09 -13.14
C GLY A 91 -13.61 7.50 -13.01
N ASN A 92 -13.64 8.02 -11.79
CA ASN A 92 -13.06 9.32 -11.49
C ASN A 92 -11.53 9.21 -11.33
N THR A 93 -10.80 9.36 -12.43
CA THR A 93 -9.33 9.30 -12.44
C THR A 93 -8.70 10.33 -11.51
N ALA A 94 -9.24 11.54 -11.44
CA ALA A 94 -8.69 12.57 -10.58
C ALA A 94 -8.82 12.22 -9.09
N LEU A 95 -9.94 11.59 -8.70
CA LEU A 95 -10.10 11.06 -7.35
C LEU A 95 -9.11 9.91 -7.07
N SER A 96 -8.92 8.99 -8.03
CA SER A 96 -7.96 7.89 -7.91
C SER A 96 -6.52 8.39 -7.70
N VAL A 97 -6.12 9.40 -8.49
CA VAL A 97 -4.80 10.04 -8.35
C VAL A 97 -4.68 10.71 -6.98
N SER A 98 -5.71 11.43 -6.54
CA SER A 98 -5.73 12.08 -5.22
C SER A 98 -5.62 11.07 -4.07
N ILE A 99 -6.34 9.94 -4.15
CA ILE A 99 -6.25 8.85 -3.16
C ILE A 99 -4.84 8.26 -3.16
N SER A 100 -4.28 7.95 -4.34
CA SER A 100 -2.93 7.39 -4.46
C SER A 100 -1.85 8.31 -3.89
N ALA A 101 -1.98 9.61 -4.14
CA ALA A 101 -1.07 10.64 -3.63
C ALA A 101 -1.09 10.70 -2.10
N VAL A 102 -2.28 10.78 -1.50
CA VAL A 102 -2.45 10.82 -0.04
C VAL A 102 -2.05 9.49 0.59
N ALA A 103 -2.41 8.36 -0.04
CA ALA A 103 -2.03 7.03 0.43
C ALA A 103 -0.52 6.85 0.47
N SER A 104 0.22 7.36 -0.53
CA SER A 104 1.68 7.28 -0.56
C SER A 104 2.33 8.02 0.62
N LEU A 105 1.78 9.16 1.04
CA LEU A 105 2.25 9.88 2.23
C LEU A 105 1.89 9.14 3.52
N ILE A 106 0.65 8.65 3.62
CA ILE A 106 0.18 7.92 4.80
C ILE A 106 0.94 6.61 4.98
N ALA A 107 1.30 5.94 3.89
CA ALA A 107 2.02 4.67 3.87
C ALA A 107 3.37 4.73 4.60
N LEU A 108 4.03 5.89 4.63
CA LEU A 108 5.28 6.08 5.37
C LEU A 108 5.15 5.63 6.84
N PHE A 109 3.98 5.82 7.44
CA PHE A 109 3.68 5.41 8.81
C PHE A 109 2.73 4.21 8.87
N ALA A 110 1.70 4.20 8.03
CA ALA A 110 0.64 3.18 8.06
C ALA A 110 1.14 1.81 7.63
N THR A 111 2.02 1.72 6.63
CA THR A 111 2.55 0.43 6.14
C THR A 111 3.39 -0.28 7.20
N PRO A 112 4.45 0.34 7.79
CA PRO A 112 5.21 -0.32 8.84
C PRO A 112 4.38 -0.60 10.10
N PHE A 113 3.44 0.30 10.45
CA PHE A 113 2.55 0.08 11.58
C PHE A 113 1.62 -1.12 11.37
N ASN A 114 0.88 -1.17 10.26
CA ASN A 114 -0.02 -2.30 9.96
C ASN A 114 0.76 -3.61 9.85
N PHE A 115 1.88 -3.60 9.13
CA PHE A 115 2.70 -4.79 8.94
C PHE A 115 3.22 -5.35 10.28
N SER A 116 3.86 -4.50 11.10
CA SER A 116 4.39 -4.92 12.40
C SER A 116 3.30 -5.39 13.36
N TRP A 117 2.17 -4.70 13.41
CA TRP A 117 1.05 -5.07 14.28
C TRP A 117 0.43 -6.42 13.88
N MET A 118 0.20 -6.66 12.59
CA MET A 118 -0.39 -7.91 12.09
C MET A 118 0.56 -9.10 12.26
N MET A 119 1.85 -8.88 12.00
CA MET A 119 2.90 -9.88 12.25
C MET A 119 3.01 -10.23 13.74
N ALA A 120 2.92 -9.24 14.63
CA ALA A 120 3.03 -9.47 16.08
C ALA A 120 1.80 -10.21 16.66
N THR A 121 0.64 -10.04 16.04
CA THR A 121 -0.62 -10.63 16.50
C THR A 121 -0.91 -12.00 15.86
N ASN A 122 -0.14 -12.40 14.86
CA ASN A 122 -0.23 -13.72 14.24
C ASN A 122 0.82 -14.68 14.88
N PRO A 123 0.40 -15.80 15.49
CA PRO A 123 1.31 -16.73 16.19
C PRO A 123 2.44 -17.29 15.33
N GLU A 124 2.16 -17.59 14.06
CA GLU A 124 3.12 -18.20 13.13
C GLU A 124 4.24 -17.21 12.76
N THR A 125 3.86 -15.96 12.50
CA THR A 125 4.77 -14.90 12.05
C THR A 125 5.38 -14.08 13.19
N ALA A 126 4.79 -14.09 14.39
CA ALA A 126 5.32 -13.37 15.56
C ALA A 126 6.71 -13.86 15.99
N SER A 127 7.05 -15.12 15.68
CA SER A 127 8.37 -15.69 15.94
C SER A 127 9.50 -14.98 15.17
N TRP A 128 9.18 -14.29 14.08
CA TRP A 128 10.15 -13.59 13.21
C TRP A 128 10.44 -12.15 13.64
N LEU A 129 9.66 -11.61 14.58
CA LEU A 129 9.86 -10.26 15.12
C LEU A 129 10.83 -10.20 16.31
N LYS A 130 11.42 -11.33 16.70
CA LYS A 130 12.39 -11.44 17.80
C LYS A 130 13.84 -11.26 17.33
#